data_AF-A0A921IX75-F1
#
_entry.id   AF-A0A921IX75-F1
#
_cell.length_a   1.000
_cell.length_b   1.000
_cell.length_c   1.000
_cell.angle_alpha   90.00
_cell.angle_beta   90.00
_cell.angle_gamma   90.00
#
_symmetry.space_group_name_H-M   'P 1'
#
loop_
_entity.id
_entity.type
_entity.pdbx_description
1 polymer ?
#
loop_
_entity_poly.entity_id
_entity_poly.type
_entity_poly.pdbx_seq_one_letter_code
_entity_poly.pdbx_strand_id
1 'polypeptide(L)'
;MAANKHPFRHLFGSALILGTATAGLVTSAPSTAYAVDNGASSIVSLEQAQSNGAYTGWARSDENGEMYWFSNGEMYRNKELYDAETESWYYFHEDGTMSHDEEVWLSELNKWVRYDEQGHMIHGVFVEERGTYYFDEWTGEMLHGEAELSLERYGNYGTGWFYFDTWTGVMAIDEDVYLPTDDGGKWVRYDTDGTMVHGEDQRVSKADGQVHWWYFDTMTGAMQKGLTTITTSDGTEKTVLYDETFGWMLYGTQEVDGVRLTFDEMTGALLDTANVDSNEIVRIALSKLGAPYQHAGLGPNAFSCDGFTAWVYDQAGVKVYDSRVDSSFNAQSEYIRDHGGMVTSIDELEPGDILFFGSSWNNLRHAAIYLGVVDGTPKMIHAAGHYVNGVRIGVTIGPLDRDFLGGGHPHY
;
A
#
# COMPACT_ATOMS: atom_id res chain seq x y z
N MET A 1 -24.44 -24.14 44.68
CA MET A 1 -23.18 -24.45 43.96
C MET A 1 -23.46 -24.18 42.48
N ALA A 2 -23.34 -22.91 42.08
CA ALA A 2 -23.48 -22.48 40.69
C ALA A 2 -22.09 -22.43 40.08
N ALA A 3 -21.89 -23.12 38.95
CA ALA A 3 -20.64 -23.12 38.22
C ALA A 3 -20.65 -21.96 37.22
N ASN A 4 -19.68 -21.06 37.36
CA ASN A 4 -19.28 -20.10 36.34
C ASN A 4 -19.08 -20.82 35.00
N LYS A 5 -19.78 -20.37 33.96
CA LYS A 5 -19.41 -20.64 32.57
C LYS A 5 -19.13 -19.30 31.90
N HIS A 6 -17.86 -18.91 31.93
CA HIS A 6 -17.28 -18.09 30.88
C HIS A 6 -17.27 -18.90 29.58
N PRO A 7 -17.55 -18.30 28.42
CA PRO A 7 -17.04 -18.79 27.16
C PRO A 7 -15.97 -17.81 26.65
N PHE A 8 -14.70 -18.18 26.85
CA PHE A 8 -13.62 -17.79 25.94
C PHE A 8 -12.75 -19.02 25.73
N ARG A 9 -12.67 -19.49 24.48
CA ARG A 9 -11.47 -20.06 23.84
C ARG A 9 -11.80 -20.59 22.44
N HIS A 10 -11.33 -19.88 21.43
CA HIS A 10 -10.69 -20.35 20.18
C HIS A 10 -10.25 -19.07 19.44
N LEU A 11 -8.99 -18.64 19.53
CA LEU A 11 -7.81 -18.91 18.67
C LEU A 11 -7.39 -17.57 18.02
N PHE A 12 -6.08 -17.35 17.93
CA PHE A 12 -5.40 -16.07 17.74
C PHE A 12 -5.68 -15.42 16.37
N GLY A 13 -5.93 -14.10 16.38
CA GLY A 13 -5.78 -13.20 15.25
C GLY A 13 -5.21 -11.87 15.76
N SER A 14 -3.89 -11.77 15.82
CA SER A 14 -3.21 -10.54 16.26
C SER A 14 -3.21 -9.55 15.10
N ALA A 15 -3.86 -8.41 15.26
CA ALA A 15 -3.72 -7.25 14.39
C ALA A 15 -2.25 -6.78 14.42
N LEU A 16 -1.57 -6.80 13.29
CA LEU A 16 -0.27 -6.16 13.11
C LEU A 16 -0.48 -4.86 12.34
N ILE A 17 -0.59 -3.76 13.06
CA ILE A 17 -0.65 -2.41 12.49
C ILE A 17 0.77 -1.99 12.10
N LEU A 18 1.01 -1.69 10.83
CA LEU A 18 2.27 -1.12 10.34
C LEU A 18 1.99 0.19 9.58
N GLY A 19 2.35 1.33 10.17
CA GLY A 19 2.63 2.57 9.41
C GLY A 19 1.94 3.87 9.88
N THR A 20 2.66 4.62 10.73
CA THR A 20 2.63 6.10 10.89
C THR A 20 1.28 6.81 11.06
N ALA A 21 0.52 6.44 12.09
CA ALA A 21 -0.10 7.41 12.96
C ALA A 21 0.42 7.14 14.37
N THR A 22 0.76 8.19 15.12
CA THR A 22 1.24 8.09 16.51
C THR A 22 0.40 7.08 17.29
N ALA A 23 0.96 5.90 17.53
CA ALA A 23 0.39 4.88 18.37
C ALA A 23 0.31 5.42 19.80
N GLY A 24 -0.83 5.99 20.15
CA GLY A 24 -1.32 5.89 21.50
C GLY A 24 -1.57 4.41 21.74
N LEU A 25 -0.56 3.71 22.28
CA LEU A 25 -0.77 2.48 23.04
C LEU A 25 -1.73 2.82 24.19
N VAL A 26 -3.02 2.73 23.93
CA VAL A 26 -4.01 2.66 24.99
C VAL A 26 -4.17 1.18 25.31
N THR A 27 -3.14 0.60 25.96
CA THR A 27 -3.26 -0.67 26.68
C THR A 27 -3.99 -0.49 28.02
N SER A 28 -4.72 0.61 28.20
CA SER A 28 -5.76 0.70 29.21
C SER A 28 -7.09 0.44 28.53
N ALA A 29 -7.65 -0.74 28.73
CA ALA A 29 -9.10 -0.82 28.85
C ALA A 29 -9.50 0.35 29.77
N PRO A 30 -10.37 1.29 29.34
CA PRO A 30 -10.87 2.28 30.27
C PRO A 30 -11.49 1.48 31.41
N SER A 31 -10.90 1.64 32.59
CA SER A 31 -11.47 1.15 33.83
C SER A 31 -12.64 2.08 34.19
N THR A 32 -13.68 2.07 33.35
CA THR A 32 -14.99 2.56 33.72
C THR A 32 -15.79 1.31 34.05
N ALA A 33 -16.26 1.25 35.29
CA ALA A 33 -17.02 0.12 35.79
C ALA A 33 -18.29 -0.03 34.93
N TYR A 34 -18.30 -1.02 34.04
CA TYR A 34 -19.50 -1.38 33.29
C TYR A 34 -20.54 -1.94 34.27
N ALA A 35 -21.69 -1.29 34.34
CA ALA A 35 -22.81 -1.81 35.11
C ALA A 35 -23.38 -3.02 34.36
N VAL A 36 -23.10 -4.22 34.86
CA VAL A 36 -23.81 -5.45 34.48
C VAL A 36 -25.03 -5.51 35.39
N ASP A 37 -26.20 -5.11 34.90
CA ASP A 37 -27.44 -5.23 35.66
C ASP A 37 -28.28 -6.40 35.14
N ASN A 38 -28.68 -7.29 36.04
CA ASN A 38 -29.50 -8.46 35.71
C ASN A 38 -30.96 -8.15 36.03
N GLY A 39 -31.65 -7.54 35.06
CA GLY A 39 -33.07 -7.73 34.83
C GLY A 39 -33.98 -6.52 35.04
N ALA A 40 -34.97 -6.40 34.15
CA ALA A 40 -36.25 -5.80 34.47
C ALA A 40 -37.40 -6.45 33.69
N SER A 41 -38.13 -7.30 34.40
CA SER A 41 -39.58 -7.30 34.46
C SER A 41 -40.24 -6.05 33.84
N SER A 42 -41.08 -6.25 32.80
CA SER A 42 -42.07 -5.31 32.24
C SER A 42 -41.73 -3.81 32.26
N ILE A 43 -41.52 -3.22 31.08
CA ILE A 43 -41.36 -1.77 30.86
C ILE A 43 -42.48 -0.98 31.58
N VAL A 44 -42.10 -0.03 32.44
CA VAL A 44 -43.03 0.88 33.17
C VAL A 44 -43.14 2.24 32.47
N SER A 45 -44.09 3.09 32.86
CA SER A 45 -44.12 4.47 32.34
C SER A 45 -43.02 5.34 32.97
N LEU A 46 -42.56 6.36 32.25
CA LEU A 46 -41.54 7.29 32.72
C LEU A 46 -41.92 7.95 34.06
N GLU A 47 -43.18 8.34 34.24
CA GLU A 47 -43.69 8.93 35.49
C GLU A 47 -43.62 7.94 36.67
N GLN A 48 -43.91 6.66 36.43
CA GLN A 48 -43.81 5.62 37.45
C GLN A 48 -42.35 5.39 37.88
N ALA A 49 -41.42 5.38 36.94
CA ALA A 49 -40.00 5.25 37.23
C ALA A 49 -39.48 6.45 38.02
N GLN A 50 -39.82 7.67 37.62
CA GLN A 50 -39.39 8.91 38.29
C GLN A 50 -39.96 9.07 39.70
N SER A 51 -41.15 8.54 39.98
CA SER A 51 -41.78 8.62 41.30
C SER A 51 -41.32 7.54 42.29
N ASN A 52 -40.59 6.53 41.81
CA ASN A 52 -40.06 5.44 42.63
C ASN A 52 -38.54 5.56 42.81
N GLY A 53 -38.11 6.11 43.95
CA GLY A 53 -36.69 6.31 44.30
C GLY A 53 -35.87 5.04 44.52
N ALA A 54 -36.43 3.84 44.28
CA ALA A 54 -35.72 2.57 44.29
C ALA A 54 -35.91 1.77 42.98
N TYR A 55 -36.46 2.41 41.93
CA TYR A 55 -36.71 1.73 40.66
C TYR A 55 -35.41 1.48 39.89
N THR A 56 -35.29 0.26 39.35
CA THR A 56 -34.24 -0.15 38.41
C THR A 56 -34.92 -0.83 37.24
N GLY A 57 -34.60 -0.40 36.02
CA GLY A 57 -35.16 -1.00 34.81
C GLY A 57 -35.53 -0.01 33.71
N TRP A 58 -36.13 -0.57 32.66
CA TRP A 58 -36.62 0.13 31.48
C TRP A 58 -37.91 0.92 31.76
N ALA A 59 -37.91 2.20 31.38
CA ALA A 59 -39.08 3.06 31.40
C ALA A 59 -39.36 3.63 30.01
N ARG A 60 -40.64 3.86 29.69
CA ARG A 60 -41.08 4.43 28.43
C ARG A 60 -41.91 5.69 28.64
N SER A 61 -41.66 6.72 27.85
CA SER A 61 -42.51 7.91 27.83
C SER A 61 -43.83 7.62 27.12
N ASP A 62 -44.95 7.91 27.79
CA ASP A 62 -46.29 7.78 27.20
C ASP A 62 -46.56 8.87 26.15
N GLU A 63 -45.80 9.97 26.15
CA GLU A 63 -46.02 11.13 25.26
C GLU A 63 -45.43 10.91 23.87
N ASN A 64 -44.19 10.44 23.80
CA ASN A 64 -43.42 10.31 22.56
C ASN A 64 -42.85 8.90 22.34
N GLY A 65 -43.00 7.99 23.30
CA GLY A 65 -42.56 6.60 23.17
C GLY A 65 -41.08 6.36 23.47
N GLU A 66 -40.32 7.42 23.81
CA GLU A 66 -38.89 7.37 24.11
C GLU A 66 -38.57 6.43 25.28
N MET A 67 -37.42 5.77 25.19
CA MET A 67 -36.96 4.80 26.19
C MET A 67 -35.90 5.41 27.12
N TYR A 68 -35.94 4.98 28.38
CA TYR A 68 -35.06 5.44 29.45
C TYR A 68 -34.65 4.25 30.31
N TRP A 69 -33.49 4.34 30.96
CA TRP A 69 -33.07 3.37 31.96
C TRP A 69 -32.81 4.05 33.31
N PHE A 70 -33.21 3.35 34.38
CA PHE A 70 -32.97 3.75 35.75
C PHE A 70 -32.19 2.69 36.52
N SER A 71 -31.36 3.11 37.47
CA SER A 71 -30.77 2.24 38.48
C SER A 71 -30.91 2.89 39.85
N ASN A 72 -31.59 2.20 40.78
CA ASN A 72 -31.85 2.66 42.13
C ASN A 72 -32.42 4.10 42.19
N GLY A 73 -33.39 4.39 41.32
CA GLY A 73 -34.06 5.68 41.20
C GLY A 73 -33.28 6.73 40.40
N GLU A 74 -32.05 6.46 39.96
CA GLU A 74 -31.24 7.38 39.16
C GLU A 74 -31.33 7.06 37.67
N MET A 75 -31.69 8.05 36.86
CA MET A 75 -31.76 7.93 35.40
C MET A 75 -30.36 7.90 34.78
N TYR A 76 -30.15 7.03 33.80
CA TYR A 76 -28.91 6.98 33.02
C TYR A 76 -28.83 8.16 32.04
N ARG A 77 -27.66 8.80 31.97
CA ARG A 77 -27.38 9.98 31.14
C ARG A 77 -25.89 10.00 30.76
N ASN A 78 -25.59 10.36 29.52
CA ASN A 78 -24.25 10.42 28.93
C ASN A 78 -23.38 9.18 29.19
N LYS A 79 -23.98 7.98 29.11
CA LYS A 79 -23.25 6.73 29.36
C LYS A 79 -23.90 5.53 28.70
N GLU A 80 -23.07 4.51 28.48
CA GLU A 80 -23.51 3.21 27.97
C GLU A 80 -24.08 2.32 29.09
N LEU A 81 -24.97 1.41 28.69
CA LEU A 81 -25.51 0.31 29.50
C LEU A 81 -25.36 -0.99 28.70
N TYR A 82 -24.90 -2.06 29.34
CA TYR A 82 -25.04 -3.41 28.80
C TYR A 82 -26.23 -4.08 29.46
N ASP A 83 -27.19 -4.52 28.65
CA ASP A 83 -28.31 -5.31 29.11
C ASP A 83 -28.08 -6.78 28.75
N ALA A 84 -28.01 -7.63 29.77
CA ALA A 84 -27.77 -9.06 29.60
C ALA A 84 -28.99 -9.82 29.05
N GLU A 85 -30.21 -9.24 29.10
CA GLU A 85 -31.41 -9.87 28.56
C GLU A 85 -31.45 -9.78 27.02
N THR A 86 -31.05 -8.62 26.49
CA THR A 86 -30.94 -8.37 25.05
C THR A 86 -29.53 -8.62 24.50
N GLU A 87 -28.60 -9.01 25.36
CA GLU A 87 -27.18 -9.21 25.07
C GLU A 87 -26.53 -8.03 24.32
N SER A 88 -27.01 -6.81 24.57
CA SER A 88 -26.72 -5.63 23.75
C SER A 88 -26.29 -4.42 24.58
N TRP A 89 -25.49 -3.55 23.95
CA TRP A 89 -25.13 -2.24 24.49
C TRP A 89 -26.13 -1.17 24.03
N TYR A 90 -26.42 -0.22 24.91
CA TYR A 90 -27.27 0.95 24.69
C TYR A 90 -26.55 2.19 25.14
N TYR A 91 -26.91 3.35 24.60
CA TYR A 91 -26.45 4.65 25.09
C TYR A 91 -27.61 5.54 25.48
N PHE A 92 -27.40 6.36 26.52
CA PHE A 92 -28.37 7.34 26.97
C PHE A 92 -27.77 8.75 26.87
N HIS A 93 -28.48 9.66 26.20
CA HIS A 93 -28.11 11.05 26.03
C HIS A 93 -28.16 11.85 27.34
N GLU A 94 -27.76 13.12 27.29
CA GLU A 94 -27.78 14.02 28.45
C GLU A 94 -29.18 14.16 29.05
N ASP A 95 -30.22 14.20 28.20
CA ASP A 95 -31.61 14.30 28.62
C ASP A 95 -32.19 12.97 29.14
N GLY A 96 -31.44 11.87 28.96
CA GLY A 96 -31.76 10.51 29.41
C GLY A 96 -32.48 9.66 28.38
N THR A 97 -32.77 10.19 27.20
CA THR A 97 -33.31 9.42 26.09
C THR A 97 -32.29 8.39 25.61
N MET A 98 -32.77 7.21 25.23
CA MET A 98 -31.96 6.13 24.66
C MET A 98 -31.68 6.42 23.18
N SER A 99 -30.44 6.24 22.75
CA SER A 99 -30.07 6.29 21.32
C SER A 99 -30.73 5.17 20.52
N HIS A 100 -31.20 5.51 19.31
CA HIS A 100 -31.71 4.56 18.34
C HIS A 100 -31.62 5.11 16.91
N ASP A 101 -31.31 4.24 15.95
CA ASP A 101 -31.11 4.54 14.53
C ASP A 101 -30.18 5.75 14.26
N GLU A 102 -29.06 5.82 15.00
CA GLU A 102 -28.13 6.94 14.92
C GLU A 102 -26.67 6.53 15.22
N GLU A 103 -25.72 7.30 14.67
CA GLU A 103 -24.33 7.30 15.10
C GLU A 103 -24.09 8.24 16.29
N VAL A 104 -23.30 7.78 17.25
CA VAL A 104 -22.96 8.55 18.46
C VAL A 104 -21.45 8.63 18.62
N TRP A 105 -20.95 9.85 18.88
CA TRP A 105 -19.57 10.06 19.30
C TRP A 105 -19.44 9.92 20.82
N LEU A 106 -18.77 8.86 21.25
CA LEU A 106 -18.50 8.60 22.67
C LEU A 106 -17.19 9.25 23.07
N SER A 107 -17.26 10.54 23.42
CA SER A 107 -16.07 11.37 23.69
C SER A 107 -15.11 10.82 24.76
N GLU A 108 -15.63 10.20 25.83
CA GLU A 108 -14.82 9.59 26.89
C GLU A 108 -14.03 8.36 26.41
N LEU A 109 -14.52 7.71 25.35
CA LEU A 109 -13.91 6.53 24.74
C LEU A 109 -13.21 6.85 23.41
N ASN A 110 -13.37 8.08 22.91
CA ASN A 110 -12.84 8.57 21.64
C ASN A 110 -13.18 7.64 20.45
N LYS A 111 -14.43 7.18 20.37
CA LYS A 111 -14.91 6.29 19.30
C LYS A 111 -16.28 6.73 18.78
N TRP A 112 -16.52 6.48 17.50
CA TRP A 112 -17.86 6.49 16.90
C TRP A 112 -18.48 5.11 17.06
N VAL A 113 -19.75 5.05 17.41
CA VAL A 113 -20.56 3.81 17.48
C VAL A 113 -21.89 4.07 16.78
N ARG A 114 -22.63 3.02 16.45
CA ARG A 114 -24.00 3.13 15.90
C ARG A 114 -24.97 2.27 16.67
N TYR A 115 -26.19 2.77 16.85
CA TYR A 115 -27.31 2.04 17.45
C TYR A 115 -28.38 1.75 16.40
N ASP A 116 -28.96 0.55 16.43
CA ASP A 116 -30.07 0.17 15.55
C ASP A 116 -31.40 0.83 15.95
N GLU A 117 -32.47 0.57 15.19
CA GLU A 117 -33.81 1.13 15.46
C GLU A 117 -34.38 0.70 16.84
N GLN A 118 -33.87 -0.38 17.44
CA GLN A 118 -34.23 -0.82 18.79
C GLN A 118 -33.29 -0.29 19.88
N GLY A 119 -32.22 0.41 19.50
CA GLY A 119 -31.20 0.94 20.39
C GLY A 119 -30.07 -0.02 20.72
N HIS A 120 -29.97 -1.18 20.05
CA HIS A 120 -28.83 -2.07 20.22
C HIS A 120 -27.61 -1.54 19.47
N MET A 121 -26.45 -1.56 20.11
CA MET A 121 -25.19 -1.20 19.47
C MET A 121 -24.87 -2.19 18.34
N ILE A 122 -24.55 -1.65 17.17
CA ILE A 122 -24.13 -2.41 16.01
C ILE A 122 -22.68 -2.88 16.19
N HIS A 123 -22.45 -4.14 15.84
CA HIS A 123 -21.13 -4.77 15.74
C HIS A 123 -20.99 -5.45 14.37
N GLY A 124 -19.77 -5.47 13.84
CA GLY A 124 -19.45 -6.06 12.54
C GLY A 124 -19.91 -5.20 11.37
N VAL A 125 -20.27 -5.87 10.27
CA VAL A 125 -20.63 -5.22 9.00
C VAL A 125 -22.02 -4.57 9.11
N PHE A 126 -22.08 -3.30 8.75
CA PHE A 126 -23.33 -2.55 8.61
C PHE A 126 -23.46 -1.99 7.20
N VAL A 127 -24.63 -2.13 6.58
CA VAL A 127 -24.89 -1.64 5.22
C VAL A 127 -26.13 -0.75 5.25
N GLU A 128 -25.97 0.45 4.70
CA GLU A 128 -27.06 1.39 4.50
C GLU A 128 -26.94 2.08 3.12
N GLU A 129 -27.82 3.05 2.84
CA GLU A 129 -27.86 3.73 1.54
C GLU A 129 -26.54 4.42 1.18
N ARG A 130 -25.82 4.94 2.18
CA ARG A 130 -24.57 5.68 1.98
C ARG A 130 -23.37 4.77 1.70
N GLY A 131 -23.44 3.51 2.10
CA GLY A 131 -22.35 2.56 1.91
C GLY A 131 -22.29 1.46 2.96
N THR A 132 -21.15 0.78 2.99
CA THR A 132 -20.83 -0.27 3.97
C THR A 132 -19.88 0.28 5.01
N TYR A 133 -20.09 -0.07 6.27
CA TYR A 133 -19.28 0.31 7.43
C TYR A 133 -18.89 -0.96 8.19
N TYR A 134 -17.85 -0.85 9.01
CA TYR A 134 -17.49 -1.92 9.94
C TYR A 134 -17.32 -1.35 11.34
N PHE A 135 -17.99 -1.97 12.29
CA PHE A 135 -17.89 -1.69 13.71
C PHE A 135 -17.15 -2.84 14.39
N ASP A 136 -16.14 -2.55 15.21
CA ASP A 136 -15.36 -3.57 15.89
C ASP A 136 -16.25 -4.53 16.69
N GLU A 137 -16.00 -5.83 16.56
CA GLU A 137 -16.86 -6.89 17.10
C GLU A 137 -16.94 -6.88 18.62
N TRP A 138 -16.02 -6.23 19.32
CA TRP A 138 -15.96 -6.21 20.78
C TRP A 138 -16.38 -4.88 21.37
N THR A 139 -15.96 -3.79 20.75
CA THR A 139 -16.10 -2.43 21.27
C THR A 139 -17.18 -1.63 20.55
N GLY A 140 -17.62 -2.06 19.36
CA GLY A 140 -18.53 -1.31 18.51
C GLY A 140 -17.91 -0.06 17.89
N GLU A 141 -16.59 0.12 17.96
CA GLU A 141 -15.90 1.27 17.34
C GLU A 141 -15.99 1.18 15.82
N MET A 142 -16.48 2.25 15.18
CA MET A 142 -16.48 2.39 13.73
C MET A 142 -15.05 2.54 13.20
N LEU A 143 -14.64 1.65 12.29
CA LEU A 143 -13.31 1.72 11.70
C LEU A 143 -13.17 2.88 10.70
N HIS A 144 -11.96 3.44 10.68
CA HIS A 144 -11.52 4.49 9.76
C HIS A 144 -10.09 4.15 9.31
N GLY A 145 -9.78 4.36 8.03
CA GLY A 145 -8.48 4.04 7.44
C GLY A 145 -8.31 2.58 7.00
N GLU A 146 -7.06 2.16 6.79
CA GLU A 146 -6.72 0.78 6.40
C GLU A 146 -6.88 -0.19 7.58
N ALA A 147 -7.51 -1.34 7.34
CA ALA A 147 -7.64 -2.42 8.31
C ALA A 147 -7.55 -3.80 7.65
N GLU A 148 -6.82 -4.72 8.26
CA GLU A 148 -6.84 -6.14 7.88
C GLU A 148 -7.91 -6.85 8.69
N LEU A 149 -8.93 -7.37 8.01
CA LEU A 149 -10.09 -8.01 8.63
C LEU A 149 -10.27 -9.42 8.09
N SER A 150 -10.80 -10.30 8.94
CA SER A 150 -11.35 -11.59 8.51
C SER A 150 -12.86 -11.48 8.53
N LEU A 151 -13.47 -11.34 7.36
CA LEU A 151 -14.92 -11.19 7.24
C LEU A 151 -15.52 -12.51 6.76
N GLU A 152 -16.61 -12.95 7.41
CA GLU A 152 -17.44 -14.01 6.88
C GLU A 152 -18.30 -13.48 5.75
N ARG A 153 -18.05 -13.94 4.52
CA ARG A 153 -18.86 -13.57 3.35
C ARG A 153 -19.29 -14.82 2.60
N TYR A 154 -20.60 -14.98 2.39
CA TYR A 154 -21.20 -16.15 1.73
C TYR A 154 -20.80 -17.50 2.34
N GLY A 155 -20.58 -17.55 3.66
CA GLY A 155 -20.18 -18.76 4.39
C GLY A 155 -18.71 -19.16 4.21
N ASN A 156 -17.86 -18.23 3.77
CA ASN A 156 -16.42 -18.42 3.68
C ASN A 156 -15.70 -17.27 4.39
N TYR A 157 -14.68 -17.59 5.19
CA TYR A 157 -13.84 -16.60 5.85
C TYR A 157 -12.67 -16.26 4.93
N GLY A 158 -12.56 -15.00 4.54
CA GLY A 158 -11.40 -14.45 3.83
C GLY A 158 -10.74 -13.39 4.70
N THR A 159 -9.42 -13.48 4.86
CA THR A 159 -8.65 -12.35 5.39
C THR A 159 -8.27 -11.45 4.23
N GLY A 160 -8.51 -10.15 4.39
CA GLY A 160 -8.21 -9.14 3.38
C GLY A 160 -7.94 -7.78 4.01
N TRP A 161 -7.29 -6.92 3.25
CA TRP A 161 -7.13 -5.51 3.60
C TRP A 161 -8.31 -4.71 3.06
N PHE A 162 -8.88 -3.86 3.90
CA PHE A 162 -10.00 -2.97 3.59
C PHE A 162 -9.57 -1.53 3.88
N TYR A 163 -10.28 -0.58 3.29
CA TYR A 163 -10.14 0.82 3.64
C TYR A 163 -11.49 1.42 3.93
N PHE A 164 -11.56 2.17 5.02
CA PHE A 164 -12.72 2.94 5.43
C PHE A 164 -12.35 4.41 5.33
N ASP A 165 -13.20 5.21 4.69
CA ASP A 165 -12.95 6.64 4.55
C ASP A 165 -12.70 7.28 5.92
N THR A 166 -11.61 8.04 6.02
CA THR A 166 -11.12 8.56 7.30
C THR A 166 -12.07 9.56 7.99
N TRP A 167 -13.07 10.07 7.28
CA TRP A 167 -14.03 11.03 7.80
C TRP A 167 -15.41 10.42 8.04
N THR A 168 -15.85 9.57 7.11
CA THR A 168 -17.20 9.02 7.11
C THR A 168 -17.26 7.59 7.59
N GLY A 169 -16.17 6.82 7.51
CA GLY A 169 -16.15 5.39 7.81
C GLY A 169 -16.71 4.51 6.68
N VAL A 170 -17.07 5.08 5.54
CA VAL A 170 -17.58 4.32 4.38
C VAL A 170 -16.45 3.49 3.77
N MET A 171 -16.67 2.18 3.63
CA MET A 171 -15.75 1.23 3.03
C MET A 171 -15.57 1.50 1.54
N ALA A 172 -14.31 1.54 1.09
CA ALA A 172 -13.98 1.65 -0.31
C ALA A 172 -14.31 0.37 -1.07
N ILE A 173 -15.05 0.49 -2.18
CA ILE A 173 -15.48 -0.64 -3.02
C ILE A 173 -15.36 -0.26 -4.49
N ASP A 174 -14.75 -1.14 -5.29
CA ASP A 174 -14.56 -0.94 -6.73
C ASP A 174 -13.85 0.38 -7.07
N GLU A 175 -12.91 0.81 -6.23
CA GLU A 175 -12.23 2.10 -6.39
C GLU A 175 -10.73 2.07 -6.08
N ASP A 176 -10.06 3.09 -6.61
CA ASP A 176 -8.64 3.30 -6.43
C ASP A 176 -8.50 4.39 -5.36
N VAL A 177 -7.73 4.12 -4.31
CA VAL A 177 -7.58 5.01 -3.15
C VAL A 177 -6.13 5.46 -3.06
N TYR A 178 -5.92 6.76 -2.88
CA TYR A 178 -4.61 7.30 -2.58
C TYR A 178 -4.40 7.35 -1.07
N LEU A 179 -3.40 6.63 -0.61
CA LEU A 179 -3.02 6.52 0.79
C LEU A 179 -1.78 7.39 1.02
N PRO A 180 -1.90 8.56 1.68
CA PRO A 180 -0.78 9.42 1.94
C PRO A 180 0.18 8.78 2.95
N THR A 181 1.48 8.88 2.69
CA THR A 181 2.56 8.49 3.61
C THR A 181 3.57 9.64 3.69
N ASP A 182 4.44 9.62 4.69
CA ASP A 182 5.51 10.61 4.84
C ASP A 182 6.43 10.69 3.59
N ASP A 183 6.51 9.60 2.82
CA ASP A 183 7.32 9.47 1.60
C ASP A 183 6.54 9.76 0.30
N GLY A 184 5.37 10.41 0.38
CA GLY A 184 4.61 10.82 -0.81
C GLY A 184 3.50 9.85 -1.24
N GLY A 185 3.13 8.91 -0.39
CA GLY A 185 1.93 8.07 -0.52
C GLY A 185 1.98 6.99 -1.60
N LYS A 186 0.94 6.16 -1.64
CA LYS A 186 0.74 5.10 -2.64
C LYS A 186 -0.70 5.10 -3.14
N TRP A 187 -0.90 4.77 -4.40
CA TRP A 187 -2.23 4.39 -4.90
C TRP A 187 -2.43 2.90 -4.66
N VAL A 188 -3.60 2.50 -4.19
CA VAL A 188 -4.02 1.11 -4.03
C VAL A 188 -5.39 0.91 -4.66
N ARG A 189 -5.83 -0.34 -4.80
CA ARG A 189 -7.11 -0.71 -5.38
C ARG A 189 -7.89 -1.58 -4.41
N TYR A 190 -9.17 -1.28 -4.24
CA TYR A 190 -10.14 -2.16 -3.58
C TYR A 190 -11.11 -2.71 -4.63
N ASP A 191 -11.30 -4.02 -4.62
CA ASP A 191 -12.16 -4.72 -5.56
C ASP A 191 -13.66 -4.55 -5.24
N THR A 192 -14.52 -5.24 -5.97
CA THR A 192 -15.98 -5.19 -5.77
C THR A 192 -16.45 -5.76 -4.43
N ASP A 193 -15.60 -6.51 -3.73
CA ASP A 193 -15.85 -6.99 -2.39
C ASP A 193 -15.28 -6.05 -1.31
N GLY A 194 -14.52 -5.02 -1.73
CA GLY A 194 -13.84 -4.06 -0.87
C GLY A 194 -12.46 -4.54 -0.42
N THR A 195 -11.94 -5.63 -0.99
CA THR A 195 -10.64 -6.20 -0.62
C THR A 195 -9.53 -5.56 -1.45
N MET A 196 -8.40 -5.26 -0.82
CA MET A 196 -7.23 -4.71 -1.49
C MET A 196 -6.70 -5.70 -2.53
N VAL A 197 -6.44 -5.21 -3.73
CA VAL A 197 -5.91 -6.00 -4.84
C VAL A 197 -4.38 -6.06 -4.75
N HIS A 198 -3.85 -7.27 -4.95
CA HIS A 198 -2.42 -7.55 -5.02
C HIS A 198 -2.12 -8.29 -6.33
N GLY A 199 -1.06 -7.91 -7.04
CA GLY A 199 -0.68 -8.49 -8.32
C GLY A 199 -1.44 -7.90 -9.52
N GLU A 200 -1.67 -8.72 -10.54
CA GLU A 200 -2.29 -8.31 -11.80
C GLU A 200 -3.80 -8.02 -11.62
N ASP A 201 -4.27 -6.93 -12.23
CA ASP A 201 -5.69 -6.57 -12.28
C ASP A 201 -6.10 -6.13 -13.68
N GLN A 202 -7.08 -6.81 -14.27
CA GLN A 202 -7.65 -6.47 -15.57
C GLN A 202 -9.07 -5.96 -15.39
N ARG A 203 -9.30 -4.69 -15.72
CA ARG A 203 -10.61 -4.07 -15.58
C ARG A 203 -10.93 -3.07 -16.69
N VAL A 204 -12.20 -2.74 -16.83
CA VAL A 204 -12.66 -1.64 -17.67
C VAL A 204 -12.36 -0.32 -16.94
N SER A 205 -11.56 0.54 -17.56
CA SER A 205 -11.23 1.86 -17.04
C SER A 205 -12.45 2.77 -17.03
N LYS A 206 -12.65 3.48 -15.92
CA LYS A 206 -13.66 4.55 -15.80
C LYS A 206 -13.28 5.80 -16.62
N ALA A 207 -12.01 5.95 -17.01
CA ALA A 207 -11.51 7.12 -17.73
C ALA A 207 -11.83 7.09 -19.23
N ASP A 208 -11.74 5.92 -19.87
CA ASP A 208 -11.94 5.77 -21.32
C ASP A 208 -12.88 4.63 -21.74
N GLY A 209 -13.38 3.84 -20.77
CA GLY A 209 -14.30 2.73 -21.03
C GLY A 209 -13.66 1.51 -21.71
N GLN A 210 -12.32 1.44 -21.77
CA GLN A 210 -11.60 0.33 -22.37
C GLN A 210 -11.03 -0.63 -21.32
N VAL A 211 -10.78 -1.87 -21.73
CA VAL A 211 -10.10 -2.85 -20.87
C VAL A 211 -8.61 -2.54 -20.83
N HIS A 212 -8.07 -2.48 -19.61
CA HIS A 212 -6.68 -2.19 -19.33
C HIS A 212 -6.14 -3.13 -18.25
N TRP A 213 -4.82 -3.19 -18.11
CA TRP A 213 -4.12 -3.98 -17.10
C TRP A 213 -3.38 -3.08 -16.12
N TRP A 214 -3.50 -3.35 -14.83
CA TRP A 214 -2.70 -2.75 -13.76
C TRP A 214 -1.89 -3.83 -13.06
N TYR A 215 -0.89 -3.41 -12.29
CA TYR A 215 -0.22 -4.29 -11.35
C TYR A 215 -0.04 -3.59 -10.02
N PHE A 216 -0.33 -4.31 -8.95
CA PHE A 216 -0.20 -3.86 -7.58
C PHE A 216 0.88 -4.70 -6.90
N ASP A 217 1.78 -4.03 -6.18
CA ASP A 217 2.84 -4.69 -5.42
C ASP A 217 2.25 -5.76 -4.51
N THR A 218 2.80 -6.98 -4.58
CA THR A 218 2.20 -8.14 -3.93
C THR A 218 2.32 -8.12 -2.41
N MET A 219 3.16 -7.24 -1.84
CA MET A 219 3.32 -7.06 -0.40
C MET A 219 2.47 -5.89 0.11
N THR A 220 2.53 -4.76 -0.59
CA THR A 220 2.03 -3.47 -0.08
C THR A 220 0.75 -2.99 -0.75
N GLY A 221 0.33 -3.63 -1.84
CA GLY A 221 -0.79 -3.22 -2.68
C GLY A 221 -0.52 -1.95 -3.50
N ALA A 222 0.70 -1.43 -3.51
CA ALA A 222 1.02 -0.20 -4.22
C ALA A 222 0.93 -0.37 -5.75
N MET A 223 0.14 0.48 -6.40
CA MET A 223 -0.01 0.54 -7.85
C MET A 223 1.34 0.86 -8.51
N GLN A 224 1.78 -0.02 -9.41
CA GLN A 224 3.00 0.19 -10.19
C GLN A 224 2.78 1.21 -11.31
N LYS A 225 3.80 2.02 -11.54
CA LYS A 225 3.86 3.08 -12.56
C LYS A 225 5.23 3.08 -13.21
N GLY A 226 5.31 3.53 -14.46
CA GLY A 226 6.56 3.53 -15.21
C GLY A 226 7.03 2.13 -15.59
N LEU A 227 8.32 2.00 -15.92
CA LEU A 227 8.93 0.71 -16.25
C LEU A 227 8.95 -0.20 -15.02
N THR A 228 8.32 -1.36 -15.14
CA THR A 228 8.13 -2.30 -14.03
C THR A 228 8.47 -3.71 -14.49
N THR A 229 9.30 -4.42 -13.72
CA THR A 229 9.48 -5.86 -13.89
C THR A 229 8.42 -6.60 -13.07
N ILE A 230 7.61 -7.41 -13.73
CA ILE A 230 6.60 -8.25 -13.09
C ILE A 230 6.93 -9.72 -13.31
N THR A 231 6.63 -10.54 -12.30
CA THR A 231 6.66 -12.00 -12.43
C THR A 231 5.31 -12.47 -12.98
N THR A 232 5.32 -13.17 -14.11
CA THR A 232 4.14 -13.76 -14.73
C THR A 232 3.69 -15.01 -13.98
N SER A 233 2.48 -15.49 -14.27
CA SER A 233 1.87 -16.66 -13.63
C SER A 233 2.66 -17.96 -13.78
N ASP A 234 3.53 -18.07 -14.80
CA ASP A 234 4.45 -19.20 -15.01
C ASP A 234 5.80 -19.04 -14.29
N GLY A 235 5.98 -17.97 -13.51
CA GLY A 235 7.19 -17.67 -12.76
C GLY A 235 8.31 -17.02 -13.58
N THR A 236 8.06 -16.68 -14.85
CA THR A 236 9.03 -15.90 -15.65
C THR A 236 8.90 -14.42 -15.34
N GLU A 237 9.94 -13.63 -15.63
CA GLU A 237 9.90 -12.18 -15.47
C GLU A 237 9.77 -11.49 -16.83
N LYS A 238 8.96 -10.43 -16.88
CA LYS A 238 8.93 -9.51 -18.02
C LYS A 238 8.96 -8.08 -17.52
N THR A 239 9.59 -7.21 -18.30
CA THR A 239 9.51 -5.76 -18.07
C THR A 239 8.36 -5.20 -18.91
N VAL A 240 7.52 -4.37 -18.31
CA VAL A 240 6.38 -3.70 -18.95
C VAL A 240 6.43 -2.21 -18.60
N LEU A 241 5.63 -1.40 -19.27
CA LEU A 241 5.50 0.03 -18.96
C LEU A 241 4.07 0.31 -18.50
N TYR A 242 3.93 0.88 -17.29
CA TYR A 242 2.66 1.39 -16.79
C TYR A 242 2.60 2.91 -16.93
N ASP A 243 1.44 3.43 -17.31
CA ASP A 243 1.18 4.86 -17.45
C ASP A 243 1.37 5.60 -16.12
N GLU A 244 2.11 6.70 -16.14
CA GLU A 244 2.43 7.48 -14.94
C GLU A 244 1.19 8.15 -14.31
N THR A 245 0.14 8.39 -15.09
CA THR A 245 -1.09 9.04 -14.62
C THR A 245 -2.05 7.99 -14.09
N PHE A 246 -2.43 7.05 -14.96
CA PHE A 246 -3.52 6.10 -14.74
C PHE A 246 -3.05 4.75 -14.22
N GLY A 247 -1.77 4.41 -14.34
CA GLY A 247 -1.20 3.14 -13.88
C GLY A 247 -1.55 1.93 -14.76
N TRP A 248 -2.23 2.12 -15.90
CA TRP A 248 -2.50 1.01 -16.82
C TRP A 248 -1.28 0.69 -17.70
N MET A 249 -1.20 -0.56 -18.17
CA MET A 249 -0.11 -1.02 -19.02
C MET A 249 -0.20 -0.38 -20.40
N LEU A 250 0.94 0.07 -20.91
CA LEU A 250 1.11 0.62 -22.24
C LEU A 250 1.68 -0.43 -23.19
N TYR A 251 1.37 -0.27 -24.48
CA TYR A 251 1.68 -1.20 -25.55
C TYR A 251 2.30 -0.48 -26.76
N GLY A 252 2.94 -1.22 -27.65
CA GLY A 252 3.55 -0.66 -28.86
C GLY A 252 4.74 0.26 -28.54
N THR A 253 5.11 1.14 -29.47
CA THR A 253 6.24 2.05 -29.27
C THR A 253 5.88 3.24 -28.39
N GLN A 254 6.58 3.38 -27.27
CA GLN A 254 6.46 4.44 -26.28
C GLN A 254 7.80 5.18 -26.11
N GLU A 255 7.75 6.46 -25.74
CA GLU A 255 8.95 7.26 -25.44
C GLU A 255 9.13 7.34 -23.92
N VAL A 256 10.27 6.85 -23.43
CA VAL A 256 10.64 6.82 -22.00
C VAL A 256 12.01 7.47 -21.85
N ASP A 257 12.10 8.57 -21.09
CA ASP A 257 13.32 9.37 -20.92
C ASP A 257 14.03 9.74 -22.24
N GLY A 258 13.24 10.02 -23.29
CA GLY A 258 13.75 10.36 -24.62
C GLY A 258 14.32 9.16 -25.39
N VAL A 259 13.98 7.93 -24.99
CA VAL A 259 14.27 6.70 -25.73
C VAL A 259 12.99 6.02 -26.15
N ARG A 260 12.93 5.60 -27.42
CA ARG A 260 11.81 4.82 -27.95
C ARG A 260 11.96 3.35 -27.57
N LEU A 261 11.06 2.89 -26.71
CA LEU A 261 10.93 1.51 -26.29
C LEU A 261 9.68 0.90 -26.94
N THR A 262 9.78 -0.31 -27.49
CA THR A 262 8.63 -0.99 -28.08
C THR A 262 8.15 -2.06 -27.12
N PHE A 263 6.84 -2.16 -26.89
CA PHE A 263 6.23 -3.17 -26.03
C PHE A 263 5.29 -4.04 -26.86
N ASP A 264 5.24 -5.32 -26.53
CA ASP A 264 4.47 -6.33 -27.24
C ASP A 264 2.99 -6.00 -27.15
N GLU A 265 2.31 -5.88 -28.28
CA GLU A 265 0.93 -5.42 -28.33
C GLU A 265 -0.07 -6.36 -27.63
N MET A 266 0.33 -7.59 -27.33
CA MET A 266 -0.52 -8.58 -26.67
C MET A 266 -0.19 -8.73 -25.19
N THR A 267 1.11 -8.83 -24.86
CA THR A 267 1.59 -9.17 -23.53
C THR A 267 2.11 -7.96 -22.75
N GLY A 268 2.32 -6.82 -23.41
CA GLY A 268 2.94 -5.62 -22.85
C GLY A 268 4.43 -5.77 -22.54
N ALA A 269 5.02 -6.94 -22.81
CA ALA A 269 6.43 -7.19 -22.56
C ALA A 269 7.30 -6.25 -23.42
N LEU A 270 8.31 -5.63 -22.83
CA LEU A 270 9.30 -4.85 -23.55
C LEU A 270 9.90 -5.71 -24.66
N LEU A 271 9.57 -5.35 -25.89
CA LEU A 271 10.13 -5.87 -27.11
C LEU A 271 11.41 -5.12 -27.43
N ASP A 272 12.17 -5.77 -28.29
CA ASP A 272 13.39 -5.26 -28.88
C ASP A 272 13.25 -3.79 -29.33
N THR A 273 14.13 -2.95 -28.78
CA THR A 273 14.25 -1.55 -29.12
C THR A 273 14.84 -1.44 -30.51
N ALA A 274 14.06 -0.97 -31.49
CA ALA A 274 14.54 -0.73 -32.85
C ALA A 274 15.62 0.37 -32.88
N ASN A 275 16.86 -0.03 -32.55
CA ASN A 275 18.20 0.60 -32.70
C ASN A 275 19.22 0.14 -31.63
N VAL A 276 18.83 -0.73 -30.69
CA VAL A 276 19.73 -1.34 -29.68
C VAL A 276 19.60 -2.86 -29.76
N ASP A 277 19.98 -3.40 -30.90
CA ASP A 277 19.64 -4.77 -31.30
C ASP A 277 20.36 -5.80 -30.39
N SER A 278 19.56 -6.64 -29.71
CA SER A 278 19.96 -7.90 -29.06
C SER A 278 20.91 -7.90 -27.84
N ASN A 279 21.33 -6.74 -27.30
CA ASN A 279 22.25 -6.74 -26.16
C ASN A 279 21.54 -7.02 -24.80
N GLU A 280 21.82 -8.17 -24.20
CA GLU A 280 21.27 -8.61 -22.91
C GLU A 280 21.60 -7.65 -21.75
N ILE A 281 22.79 -7.05 -21.73
CA ILE A 281 23.20 -6.04 -20.74
C ILE A 281 22.26 -4.84 -20.78
N VAL A 282 21.93 -4.34 -21.98
CA VAL A 282 21.03 -3.19 -22.13
C VAL A 282 19.63 -3.54 -21.62
N ARG A 283 19.12 -4.73 -21.94
CA ARG A 283 17.80 -5.17 -21.45
C ARG A 283 17.74 -5.25 -19.93
N ILE A 284 18.75 -5.85 -19.30
CA ILE A 284 18.86 -5.95 -17.85
C ILE A 284 18.99 -4.55 -17.23
N ALA A 285 19.79 -3.66 -17.83
CA ALA A 285 19.92 -2.28 -17.36
C ALA A 285 18.58 -1.53 -17.40
N LEU A 286 17.85 -1.62 -18.52
CA LEU A 286 16.54 -0.98 -18.69
C LEU A 286 15.49 -1.52 -17.73
N SER A 287 15.57 -2.80 -17.32
CA SER A 287 14.67 -3.37 -16.29
C SER A 287 14.74 -2.67 -14.94
N LYS A 288 15.80 -1.86 -14.72
CA LYS A 288 16.01 -1.11 -13.49
C LYS A 288 15.87 0.39 -13.66
N LEU A 289 15.43 0.88 -14.83
CA LEU A 289 15.15 2.29 -15.01
C LEU A 289 14.14 2.78 -13.95
N GLY A 290 14.43 3.92 -13.32
CA GLY A 290 13.65 4.47 -12.21
C GLY A 290 14.02 3.96 -10.82
N ALA A 291 14.74 2.82 -10.69
CA ALA A 291 15.10 2.26 -9.39
C ALA A 291 15.94 3.26 -8.57
N PRO A 292 15.58 3.59 -7.31
CA PRO A 292 16.15 4.71 -6.55
C PRO A 292 17.66 4.61 -6.35
N TYR A 293 18.33 5.76 -6.26
CA TYR A 293 19.76 5.78 -5.97
C TYR A 293 19.98 5.59 -4.48
N GLN A 294 20.82 4.61 -4.13
CA GLN A 294 21.31 4.39 -2.77
C GLN A 294 22.84 4.36 -2.76
N HIS A 295 23.46 5.08 -1.82
CA HIS A 295 24.91 5.02 -1.65
C HIS A 295 25.33 3.59 -1.29
N ALA A 296 26.32 3.04 -2.00
CA ALA A 296 26.72 1.64 -1.92
C ALA A 296 25.58 0.62 -2.17
N GLY A 297 24.50 1.03 -2.87
CA GLY A 297 23.42 0.12 -3.26
C GLY A 297 23.89 -0.86 -4.32
N LEU A 298 23.66 -2.15 -4.10
CA LEU A 298 24.09 -3.27 -4.95
C LEU A 298 22.91 -3.94 -5.70
N GLY A 299 21.72 -3.34 -5.66
CA GLY A 299 20.51 -3.90 -6.26
C GLY A 299 19.78 -4.94 -5.40
N PRO A 300 18.66 -5.51 -5.91
CA PRO A 300 18.04 -5.19 -7.20
C PRO A 300 17.09 -3.98 -7.15
N ASN A 301 16.82 -3.43 -5.96
CA ASN A 301 15.77 -2.41 -5.75
C ASN A 301 16.31 -0.99 -5.60
N ALA A 302 17.61 -0.82 -5.33
CA ALA A 302 18.25 0.48 -5.25
C ALA A 302 19.75 0.35 -5.56
N PHE A 303 20.33 1.38 -6.19
CA PHE A 303 21.67 1.26 -6.76
C PHE A 303 22.57 2.48 -6.50
N SER A 304 23.86 2.20 -6.36
CA SER A 304 24.95 3.15 -6.64
C SER A 304 25.40 3.03 -8.10
N CYS A 305 26.22 3.95 -8.63
CA CYS A 305 26.64 3.90 -10.04
C CYS A 305 27.40 2.62 -10.41
N ASP A 306 28.36 2.24 -9.57
CA ASP A 306 29.19 1.05 -9.70
C ASP A 306 28.47 -0.22 -9.25
N GLY A 307 27.61 -0.12 -8.23
CA GLY A 307 26.71 -1.22 -7.87
C GLY A 307 25.68 -1.54 -8.95
N PHE A 308 25.19 -0.54 -9.69
CA PHE A 308 24.31 -0.72 -10.84
C PHE A 308 25.00 -1.49 -11.96
N THR A 309 26.16 -1.01 -12.43
CA THR A 309 26.87 -1.69 -13.51
C THR A 309 27.23 -3.12 -13.10
N ALA A 310 27.80 -3.31 -11.90
CA ALA A 310 28.13 -4.64 -11.39
C ALA A 310 26.92 -5.58 -11.36
N TRP A 311 25.78 -5.13 -10.84
CA TRP A 311 24.56 -5.93 -10.78
C TRP A 311 24.06 -6.33 -12.17
N VAL A 312 24.04 -5.40 -13.13
CA VAL A 312 23.59 -5.67 -14.50
C VAL A 312 24.46 -6.74 -15.16
N TYR A 313 25.78 -6.59 -15.10
CA TYR A 313 26.71 -7.57 -15.69
C TYR A 313 26.64 -8.93 -14.98
N ASP A 314 26.48 -8.94 -13.65
CA ASP A 314 26.29 -10.18 -12.88
C ASP A 314 25.01 -10.92 -13.28
N GLN A 315 23.90 -10.22 -13.52
CA GLN A 315 22.66 -10.85 -14.00
C GLN A 315 22.82 -11.47 -15.40
N ALA A 316 23.63 -10.85 -16.25
CA ALA A 316 23.95 -11.37 -17.57
C ALA A 316 25.01 -12.48 -17.55
N GLY A 317 25.58 -12.80 -16.38
CA GLY A 317 26.69 -13.75 -16.25
C GLY A 317 28.02 -13.25 -16.86
N VAL A 318 28.13 -11.95 -17.13
CA VAL A 318 29.31 -11.32 -17.73
C VAL A 318 30.18 -10.73 -16.62
N LYS A 319 31.47 -11.04 -16.62
CA LYS A 319 32.39 -10.49 -15.62
C LYS A 319 32.91 -9.13 -16.05
N VAL A 320 32.82 -8.17 -15.13
CA VAL A 320 33.48 -6.87 -15.26
C VAL A 320 34.39 -6.55 -14.07
N TYR A 321 34.61 -7.50 -13.15
CA TYR A 321 35.51 -7.39 -12.00
C TYR A 321 35.84 -8.79 -11.45
N ASP A 322 37.00 -8.97 -10.80
CA ASP A 322 37.53 -10.32 -10.45
C ASP A 322 37.01 -10.85 -9.10
N SER A 323 36.69 -9.96 -8.14
CA SER A 323 36.28 -10.36 -6.80
C SER A 323 34.97 -9.69 -6.36
N ARG A 324 34.05 -10.46 -5.77
CA ARG A 324 32.83 -9.95 -5.09
C ARG A 324 33.11 -9.02 -3.91
N VAL A 325 34.38 -8.72 -3.61
CA VAL A 325 34.81 -7.88 -2.50
C VAL A 325 35.08 -6.44 -2.93
N ASP A 326 35.30 -6.20 -4.23
CA ASP A 326 35.47 -4.86 -4.80
C ASP A 326 34.85 -4.79 -6.21
N SER A 327 33.63 -4.28 -6.26
CA SER A 327 32.90 -3.98 -7.49
C SER A 327 32.97 -2.49 -7.84
N SER A 328 33.95 -1.75 -7.34
CA SER A 328 34.06 -0.31 -7.62
C SER A 328 34.30 -0.05 -9.10
N PHE A 329 33.91 1.12 -9.61
CA PHE A 329 34.21 1.50 -10.99
C PHE A 329 35.74 1.51 -11.29
N ASN A 330 36.59 1.64 -10.27
CA ASN A 330 38.04 1.51 -10.43
C ASN A 330 38.42 0.07 -10.75
N ALA A 331 37.98 -0.89 -9.92
CA ALA A 331 38.18 -2.31 -10.15
C ALA A 331 37.57 -2.76 -11.48
N GLN A 332 36.39 -2.24 -11.83
CA GLN A 332 35.76 -2.51 -13.11
C GLN A 332 36.60 -2.00 -14.29
N SER A 333 37.14 -0.78 -14.19
CA SER A 333 38.01 -0.22 -15.23
C SER A 333 39.32 -0.99 -15.39
N GLU A 334 39.91 -1.46 -14.29
CA GLU A 334 41.12 -2.29 -14.30
C GLU A 334 40.85 -3.63 -14.98
N TYR A 335 39.72 -4.27 -14.64
CA TYR A 335 39.32 -5.52 -15.26
C TYR A 335 39.16 -5.39 -16.77
N ILE A 336 38.47 -4.35 -17.25
CA ILE A 336 38.28 -4.11 -18.68
C ILE A 336 39.61 -3.78 -19.39
N ARG A 337 40.58 -3.15 -18.71
CA ARG A 337 41.92 -2.95 -19.29
C ARG A 337 42.70 -4.26 -19.46
N ASP A 338 42.59 -5.14 -18.48
CA ASP A 338 43.38 -6.37 -18.42
C ASP A 338 42.77 -7.51 -19.21
N HIS A 339 41.43 -7.55 -19.29
CA HIS A 339 40.66 -8.66 -19.84
C HIS A 339 39.63 -8.26 -20.88
N GLY A 340 39.42 -6.95 -21.10
CA GLY A 340 38.42 -6.34 -21.98
C GLY A 340 38.96 -5.84 -23.31
N GLY A 341 38.06 -5.33 -24.15
CA GLY A 341 38.39 -4.46 -25.28
C GLY A 341 38.20 -3.00 -24.89
N MET A 342 39.28 -2.28 -24.53
CA MET A 342 39.21 -0.86 -24.17
C MET A 342 38.79 0.00 -25.36
N VAL A 343 37.81 0.88 -25.14
CA VAL A 343 37.30 1.84 -26.12
C VAL A 343 37.54 3.26 -25.63
N THR A 344 38.04 4.14 -26.49
CA THR A 344 38.28 5.56 -26.13
C THR A 344 37.57 6.55 -27.05
N SER A 345 37.07 6.09 -28.19
CA SER A 345 36.23 6.87 -29.09
C SER A 345 34.76 6.52 -28.91
N ILE A 346 33.87 7.51 -28.93
CA ILE A 346 32.42 7.28 -28.90
C ILE A 346 31.96 6.48 -30.14
N ASP A 347 32.61 6.68 -31.28
CA ASP A 347 32.27 6.01 -32.54
C ASP A 347 32.59 4.50 -32.54
N GLU A 348 33.36 4.04 -31.55
CA GLU A 348 33.74 2.63 -31.35
C GLU A 348 32.87 1.93 -30.30
N LEU A 349 31.98 2.66 -29.62
CA LEU A 349 31.13 2.09 -28.58
C LEU A 349 29.98 1.26 -29.18
N GLU A 350 29.74 0.11 -28.56
CA GLU A 350 28.62 -0.77 -28.88
C GLU A 350 27.62 -0.81 -27.71
N PRO A 351 26.30 -0.86 -27.98
CA PRO A 351 25.33 -0.96 -26.89
C PRO A 351 25.65 -2.13 -25.96
N GLY A 352 25.61 -1.88 -24.65
CA GLY A 352 26.04 -2.83 -23.61
C GLY A 352 27.47 -2.64 -23.13
N ASP A 353 28.25 -1.75 -23.73
CA ASP A 353 29.58 -1.38 -23.23
C ASP A 353 29.49 -0.67 -21.89
N ILE A 354 30.46 -0.98 -21.02
CA ILE A 354 30.62 -0.24 -19.77
C ILE A 354 31.36 1.07 -20.07
N LEU A 355 30.91 2.16 -19.48
CA LEU A 355 31.45 3.50 -19.66
C LEU A 355 32.05 4.01 -18.35
N PHE A 356 33.18 4.73 -18.45
CA PHE A 356 33.88 5.31 -17.31
C PHE A 356 34.07 6.82 -17.49
N PHE A 357 33.86 7.55 -16.38
CA PHE A 357 33.91 9.01 -16.36
C PHE A 357 34.82 9.52 -15.25
N GLY A 358 35.50 10.63 -15.51
CA GLY A 358 36.41 11.26 -14.56
C GLY A 358 37.39 12.22 -15.23
N SER A 359 38.36 12.75 -14.47
CA SER A 359 39.38 13.64 -15.05
C SER A 359 40.56 12.88 -15.65
N SER A 360 40.74 11.61 -15.27
CA SER A 360 41.75 10.69 -15.81
C SER A 360 41.44 9.26 -15.38
N TRP A 361 42.10 8.30 -16.01
CA TRP A 361 42.07 6.88 -15.67
C TRP A 361 42.49 6.51 -14.23
N ASN A 362 43.11 7.45 -13.50
CA ASN A 362 43.48 7.33 -12.08
C ASN A 362 42.56 8.17 -11.16
N ASN A 363 41.57 8.86 -11.72
CA ASN A 363 40.63 9.71 -11.02
C ASN A 363 39.23 9.55 -11.65
N LEU A 364 38.76 8.30 -11.64
CA LEU A 364 37.39 7.95 -12.04
C LEU A 364 36.40 8.39 -10.96
N ARG A 365 35.17 8.68 -11.38
CA ARG A 365 34.11 9.21 -10.51
C ARG A 365 32.75 8.59 -10.75
N HIS A 366 32.55 7.94 -11.89
CA HIS A 366 31.25 7.40 -12.29
C HIS A 366 31.39 6.28 -13.32
N ALA A 367 30.43 5.37 -13.34
CA ALA A 367 30.29 4.32 -14.34
C ALA A 367 28.85 4.24 -14.87
N ALA A 368 28.70 3.88 -16.13
CA ALA A 368 27.42 3.76 -16.83
C ALA A 368 27.45 2.61 -17.84
N ILE A 369 26.30 2.34 -18.47
CA ILE A 369 26.18 1.38 -19.58
C ILE A 369 25.72 2.12 -20.82
N TYR A 370 26.38 1.87 -21.95
CA TYR A 370 26.03 2.49 -23.21
C TYR A 370 24.75 1.88 -23.78
N LEU A 371 23.82 2.76 -24.21
CA LEU A 371 22.59 2.34 -24.87
C LEU A 371 22.70 2.39 -26.40
N GLY A 372 23.75 2.99 -26.96
CA GLY A 372 23.80 3.28 -28.39
C GLY A 372 23.35 4.68 -28.75
N VAL A 373 23.14 4.91 -30.05
CA VAL A 373 22.68 6.18 -30.60
C VAL A 373 21.16 6.17 -30.70
N VAL A 374 20.51 7.05 -29.94
CA VAL A 374 19.06 7.25 -29.94
C VAL A 374 18.76 8.64 -30.52
N ASP A 375 17.93 8.69 -31.55
CA ASP A 375 17.58 9.91 -32.29
C ASP A 375 18.81 10.75 -32.68
N GLY A 376 19.87 10.07 -33.13
CA GLY A 376 21.13 10.69 -33.55
C GLY A 376 22.04 11.14 -32.42
N THR A 377 21.72 10.84 -31.15
CA THR A 377 22.54 11.19 -29.99
C THR A 377 22.98 9.95 -29.20
N PRO A 378 24.26 9.80 -28.85
CA PRO A 378 24.75 8.75 -27.95
C PRO A 378 24.08 8.85 -26.56
N LYS A 379 23.53 7.74 -26.06
CA LYS A 379 22.84 7.66 -24.77
C LYS A 379 23.47 6.61 -23.86
N MET A 380 23.32 6.82 -22.56
CA MET A 380 23.72 5.88 -21.51
C MET A 380 22.62 5.72 -20.47
N ILE A 381 22.60 4.57 -19.82
CA ILE A 381 21.84 4.33 -18.60
C ILE A 381 22.78 4.23 -17.41
N HIS A 382 22.44 4.90 -16.31
CA HIS A 382 23.27 4.94 -15.11
C HIS A 382 22.44 5.20 -13.86
N ALA A 383 22.90 4.69 -12.71
CA ALA A 383 22.43 5.14 -11.41
C ALA A 383 23.12 6.45 -11.05
N ALA A 384 22.38 7.54 -11.15
CA ALA A 384 22.91 8.89 -11.02
C ALA A 384 22.19 9.58 -9.88
N GLY A 385 22.88 9.82 -8.76
CA GLY A 385 22.26 10.37 -7.55
C GLY A 385 21.83 11.84 -7.65
N HIS A 386 21.35 12.29 -8.81
CA HIS A 386 20.80 13.60 -9.09
C HIS A 386 19.49 13.83 -8.35
N TYR A 387 19.09 15.09 -8.22
CA TYR A 387 17.81 15.45 -7.63
C TYR A 387 16.96 16.18 -8.69
N VAL A 388 15.71 15.75 -8.86
CA VAL A 388 14.67 16.53 -9.56
C VAL A 388 13.55 16.81 -8.58
N ASN A 389 13.23 18.09 -8.40
CA ASN A 389 12.20 18.57 -7.46
C ASN A 389 12.37 18.05 -6.02
N GLY A 390 13.60 17.80 -5.58
CA GLY A 390 13.91 17.27 -4.24
C GLY A 390 13.88 15.75 -4.12
N VAL A 391 13.47 15.03 -5.17
CA VAL A 391 13.51 13.55 -5.24
C VAL A 391 14.83 13.12 -5.85
N ARG A 392 15.52 12.18 -5.19
CA ARG A 392 16.76 11.62 -5.72
C ARG A 392 16.43 10.69 -6.89
N ILE A 393 16.81 11.09 -8.09
CA ILE A 393 16.69 10.26 -9.28
C ILE A 393 17.60 9.06 -9.12
N GLY A 394 17.08 7.92 -9.49
CA GLY A 394 17.75 6.63 -9.40
C GLY A 394 18.53 6.29 -10.66
N VAL A 395 18.24 5.12 -11.21
CA VAL A 395 18.67 4.72 -12.55
C VAL A 395 17.90 5.57 -13.57
N THR A 396 18.61 6.25 -14.47
CA THR A 396 18.02 7.13 -15.49
C THR A 396 18.77 7.02 -16.80
N ILE A 397 18.17 7.51 -17.89
CA ILE A 397 18.81 7.62 -19.20
C ILE A 397 19.25 9.07 -19.43
N GLY A 398 20.51 9.23 -19.85
CA GLY A 398 21.09 10.53 -20.13
C GLY A 398 21.96 10.53 -21.40
N PRO A 399 22.33 11.71 -21.91
CA PRO A 399 23.46 11.80 -22.83
C PRO A 399 24.75 11.35 -22.14
N LEU A 400 25.78 11.00 -22.91
CA LEU A 400 27.12 10.83 -22.34
C LEU A 400 27.57 12.14 -21.66
N ASP A 401 28.05 12.03 -20.42
CA ASP A 401 28.54 13.17 -19.67
C ASP A 401 29.84 13.74 -20.26
N ARG A 402 30.13 15.02 -20.00
CA ARG A 402 31.29 15.75 -20.52
C ARG A 402 32.62 15.16 -20.08
N ASP A 403 32.64 14.46 -18.96
CA ASP A 403 33.83 13.84 -18.37
C ASP A 403 34.01 12.38 -18.84
N PHE A 404 33.43 11.99 -19.98
CA PHE A 404 33.64 10.68 -20.59
C PHE A 404 35.11 10.47 -20.92
N LEU A 405 35.71 9.41 -20.37
CA LEU A 405 37.11 9.04 -20.62
C LEU A 405 37.26 7.90 -21.62
N GLY A 406 36.28 7.01 -21.66
CA GLY A 406 36.32 5.78 -22.42
C GLY A 406 35.41 4.72 -21.78
N GLY A 407 35.44 3.53 -22.36
CA GLY A 407 34.69 2.38 -21.89
C GLY A 407 35.38 1.09 -22.28
N GLY A 408 34.61 0.02 -22.38
CA GLY A 408 35.08 -1.15 -23.10
C GLY A 408 34.08 -2.28 -23.16
N HIS A 409 34.38 -3.18 -24.10
CA HIS A 409 33.64 -4.41 -24.32
C HIS A 409 34.08 -5.43 -23.26
N PRO A 410 33.21 -5.89 -22.37
CA PRO A 410 33.48 -7.07 -21.56
C PRO A 410 33.58 -8.30 -22.47
N HIS A 411 34.50 -9.23 -22.20
CA HIS A 411 34.51 -10.49 -22.93
C HIS A 411 33.41 -11.43 -22.43
N TYR A 412 32.65 -11.99 -23.38
CA TYR A 412 31.57 -12.95 -23.19
C TYR A 412 32.09 -14.39 -23.01
#